data_AF-A0A9W6WT36-F1
#
_entry.id   AF-A0A9W6WT36-F1
#
_cell.length_a   1.000
_cell.length_b   1.000
_cell.length_c   1.000
_cell.angle_alpha   90.00
_cell.angle_beta   90.00
_cell.angle_gamma   90.00
#
_symmetry.space_group_name_H-M   'P 1'
#
loop_
_entity.id
_entity.type
_entity.pdbx_description
1 polymer ?
#
loop_
_entity_poly.entity_id
_entity_poly.type
_entity_poly.pdbx_seq_one_letter_code
_entity_poly.pdbx_strand_id
1 'polypeptide(L)'
;MEKTGYEAAIHVDVDSYLDEPYVPVRDGNDYPGLKQGYYGPSTAVKRVGDTPLSLFLFFMPIALWSDIASESNLYHLTMISKRAEAQYAKHKRKNPTSSKTRGNFKAALQQLPPIHAVELLRMVGLLLARAIAPNEEKLSHHWQTFDQGGISRGSFGQYMTRDRFFHIMRNLHFSDNNDDRQFTDRIWKIRTIVDTLQKTFKKGFVPPPRLSFDEGMLPSFSKYNKTRIYLKGKPHKWGTKMF
;
A
#
# COMPACT_ATOMS: atom_id res chain seq x y z
N MET A 1 39.19 21.71 15.18
CA MET A 1 38.04 22.54 15.57
C MET A 1 36.81 22.02 14.83
N GLU A 2 36.04 21.16 15.47
CA GLU A 2 34.78 20.63 14.94
C GLU A 2 33.73 21.75 14.93
N LYS A 3 33.26 22.12 13.74
CA LYS A 3 32.06 22.95 13.62
C LYS A 3 30.86 22.02 13.62
N THR A 4 30.22 21.84 14.76
CA THR A 4 28.91 21.20 14.89
C THR A 4 27.88 22.08 14.18
N GLY A 5 27.53 21.71 12.93
CA GLY A 5 26.69 22.49 12.02
C GLY A 5 25.21 22.56 12.37
N TYR A 6 24.87 22.57 13.66
CA TYR A 6 23.51 22.80 14.14
C TYR A 6 23.57 23.86 15.23
N GLU A 7 23.13 25.07 14.90
CA GLU A 7 22.86 26.09 15.90
C GLU A 7 21.72 25.63 16.81
N ALA A 8 21.67 26.17 18.04
CA ALA A 8 20.61 25.87 18.99
C ALA A 8 19.23 26.21 18.39
N ALA A 9 18.23 25.34 18.60
CA ALA A 9 16.88 25.56 18.10
C ALA A 9 16.31 26.87 18.66
N ILE A 10 16.08 27.84 17.78
CA ILE A 10 15.38 29.07 18.13
C ILE A 10 13.91 28.70 18.32
N HIS A 11 13.39 28.89 19.53
CA HIS A 11 11.98 28.66 19.81
C HIS A 11 11.19 29.85 19.28
N VAL A 12 10.71 29.74 18.04
CA VAL A 12 9.84 30.75 17.42
C VAL A 12 8.40 30.39 17.78
N ASP A 13 7.65 31.37 18.28
CA ASP A 13 6.20 31.26 18.38
C ASP A 13 5.60 31.28 16.98
N VAL A 14 5.29 30.08 16.48
CA VAL A 14 4.85 29.85 15.10
C VAL A 14 3.52 30.53 14.83
N ASP A 15 2.62 30.61 15.82
CA ASP A 15 1.31 31.22 15.66
C ASP A 15 1.46 32.73 15.45
N SER A 16 2.28 33.39 16.28
CA SER A 16 2.60 34.82 16.12
C SER A 16 3.30 35.13 14.79
N TYR A 17 4.18 34.25 14.30
CA TYR A 17 4.88 34.44 13.03
C TYR A 17 3.96 34.31 11.80
N LEU A 18 2.95 33.44 11.86
CA LEU A 18 2.00 33.25 10.76
C LEU A 18 0.99 34.41 10.62
N ASP A 19 0.80 35.21 11.67
CA ASP A 19 -0.04 36.41 11.67
C ASP A 19 0.68 37.66 11.13
N GLU A 20 1.98 37.60 10.88
CA GLU A 20 2.74 38.69 10.27
C GLU A 20 2.37 38.89 8.78
N PRO A 21 2.35 40.13 8.27
CA PRO A 21 2.04 40.40 6.88
C PRO A 21 3.03 39.71 5.94
N TYR A 22 2.51 38.97 4.95
CA TYR A 22 3.32 38.25 3.98
C TYR A 22 4.26 39.21 3.21
N VAL A 23 5.57 39.06 3.42
CA VAL A 23 6.61 39.74 2.65
C VAL A 23 7.12 38.77 1.57
N PRO A 24 7.01 39.10 0.27
CA PRO A 24 7.57 38.27 -0.79
C PRO A 24 9.09 38.14 -0.62
N VAL A 25 9.55 36.90 -0.48
CA VAL A 25 10.97 36.56 -0.42
C VAL A 25 11.62 36.92 -1.76
N ARG A 26 12.70 37.71 -1.73
CA ARG A 26 13.47 38.06 -2.93
C ARG A 26 14.49 36.95 -3.17
N ASP A 27 14.42 36.28 -4.32
CA ASP A 27 15.38 35.21 -4.63
C ASP A 27 16.82 35.74 -4.60
N GLY A 28 17.66 35.15 -3.76
CA GLY A 28 19.09 35.45 -3.73
C GLY A 28 19.81 35.07 -2.44
N ASN A 29 19.33 35.49 -1.26
CA ASN A 29 20.08 35.36 0.01
C ASN A 29 19.21 35.30 1.29
N ASP A 30 17.89 35.15 1.17
CA ASP A 30 16.97 35.36 2.30
C ASP A 30 16.96 34.24 3.36
N TYR A 31 17.59 33.10 3.07
CA TYR A 31 17.73 31.98 4.01
C TYR A 31 19.20 31.60 4.17
N PRO A 32 19.98 32.34 4.98
CA PRO A 32 21.35 31.96 5.29
C PRO A 32 21.36 30.58 5.95
N GLY A 33 22.22 29.68 5.46
CA GLY A 33 22.30 28.30 5.97
C GLY A 33 21.51 27.25 5.17
N LEU A 34 20.83 27.61 4.07
CA LEU A 34 20.31 26.61 3.14
C LEU A 34 21.42 25.69 2.66
N LYS A 35 21.11 24.39 2.62
CA LYS A 35 22.02 23.35 2.12
C LYS A 35 22.47 23.68 0.70
N GLN A 36 23.78 23.87 0.52
CA GLN A 36 24.41 24.12 -0.79
C GLN A 36 24.92 22.83 -1.48
N GLY A 37 24.83 21.69 -0.79
CA GLY A 37 25.32 20.40 -1.28
C GLY A 37 24.32 19.64 -2.17
N TYR A 38 24.79 18.53 -2.75
CA TYR A 38 24.00 17.66 -3.63
C TYR A 38 22.65 17.25 -3.01
N TYR A 39 21.61 17.27 -3.85
CA TYR A 39 20.30 16.68 -3.60
C TYR A 39 19.88 15.84 -4.81
N GLY A 40 19.07 14.81 -4.58
CA GLY A 40 18.70 13.83 -5.61
C GLY A 40 18.95 12.39 -5.19
N PRO A 41 18.98 11.44 -6.15
CA PRO A 41 19.18 10.03 -5.86
C PRO A 41 20.48 9.77 -5.08
N SER A 42 20.36 9.03 -3.98
CA SER A 42 21.49 8.59 -3.17
C SER A 42 22.44 7.69 -3.97
N THR A 43 23.68 7.55 -3.48
CA THR A 43 24.62 6.55 -4.01
C THR A 43 24.09 5.13 -3.85
N ALA A 44 23.25 4.86 -2.84
CA ALA A 44 22.65 3.56 -2.63
C ALA A 44 21.66 3.17 -3.75
N VAL A 45 20.80 4.10 -4.19
CA VAL A 45 19.87 3.85 -5.31
C VAL A 45 20.61 3.72 -6.62
N LYS A 46 21.58 4.60 -6.88
CA LYS A 46 22.38 4.58 -8.13
C LYS A 46 23.11 3.25 -8.35
N ARG A 47 23.48 2.54 -7.27
CA ARG A 47 24.12 1.20 -7.35
C ARG A 47 23.16 0.09 -7.79
N VAL A 48 21.86 0.26 -7.60
CA VAL A 48 20.85 -0.76 -7.92
C VAL A 48 20.41 -0.70 -9.38
N GLY A 49 20.72 0.40 -10.08
CA GLY A 49 20.44 0.60 -11.51
C GLY A 49 19.11 1.31 -11.79
N ASP A 50 18.89 1.65 -13.06
CA ASP A 50 17.88 2.63 -13.48
C ASP A 50 16.61 2.02 -14.08
N THR A 51 16.43 0.69 -13.99
CA THR A 51 15.20 0.06 -14.47
C THR A 51 14.02 0.34 -13.52
N PRO A 52 12.78 0.51 -14.02
CA PRO A 52 11.62 0.71 -13.14
C PRO A 52 11.45 -0.40 -12.10
N LEU A 53 11.75 -1.66 -12.45
CA LEU A 53 11.63 -2.79 -11.54
C LEU A 53 12.74 -2.78 -10.46
N SER A 54 13.98 -2.46 -10.82
CA SER A 54 15.09 -2.37 -9.85
C SER A 54 14.84 -1.24 -8.84
N LEU A 55 14.33 -0.09 -9.31
CA LEU A 55 13.94 1.02 -8.44
C LEU A 55 12.74 0.67 -7.56
N PHE A 56 11.72 0.00 -8.11
CA PHE A 56 10.58 -0.47 -7.32
C PHE A 56 11.02 -1.42 -6.19
N LEU A 57 11.88 -2.39 -6.50
CA LEU A 57 12.40 -3.34 -5.51
C LEU A 57 13.42 -2.73 -4.55
N PHE A 58 14.02 -1.57 -4.88
CA PHE A 58 14.79 -0.80 -3.89
C PHE A 58 13.86 -0.25 -2.80
N PHE A 59 12.73 0.34 -3.18
CA PHE A 59 11.79 0.95 -2.23
C PHE A 59 10.90 -0.08 -1.52
N MET A 60 10.57 -1.17 -2.20
CA MET A 60 9.80 -2.30 -1.66
C MET A 60 10.58 -3.62 -1.85
N PRO A 61 11.53 -3.93 -0.96
CA PRO A 61 12.44 -5.06 -1.09
C PRO A 61 11.76 -6.43 -1.18
N ILE A 62 12.41 -7.40 -1.81
CA ILE A 62 11.90 -8.79 -1.92
C ILE A 62 11.59 -9.41 -0.55
N ALA A 63 12.36 -9.07 0.48
CA ALA A 63 12.10 -9.51 1.85
C ALA A 63 10.71 -9.07 2.33
N LEU A 64 10.33 -7.81 2.07
CA LEU A 64 8.99 -7.31 2.41
C LEU A 64 7.90 -8.16 1.76
N TRP A 65 8.02 -8.49 0.47
CA TRP A 65 7.04 -9.31 -0.24
C TRP A 65 6.98 -10.74 0.28
N SER A 66 8.09 -11.26 0.78
CA SER A 66 8.17 -12.60 1.40
C SER A 66 7.46 -12.62 2.75
N ASP A 67 7.61 -11.57 3.54
CA ASP A 67 6.91 -11.39 4.82
C ASP A 67 5.41 -11.26 4.59
N ILE A 68 4.98 -10.42 3.64
CA ILE A 68 3.57 -10.25 3.28
C ILE A 68 2.96 -11.56 2.78
N ALA A 69 3.70 -12.34 2.00
CA ALA A 69 3.24 -13.66 1.55
C ALA A 69 3.03 -14.60 2.74
N SER A 70 3.96 -14.62 3.69
CA SER A 70 3.87 -15.42 4.92
C SER A 70 2.65 -15.04 5.75
N GLU A 71 2.46 -13.75 6.02
CA GLU A 71 1.30 -13.23 6.77
C GLU A 71 -0.03 -13.50 6.05
N SER A 72 -0.07 -13.36 4.73
CA SER A 72 -1.26 -13.64 3.91
C SER A 72 -1.63 -15.13 3.95
N ASN A 73 -0.65 -16.02 3.94
CA ASN A 73 -0.86 -17.46 4.07
C ASN A 73 -1.32 -17.83 5.49
N LEU A 74 -0.70 -17.26 6.52
CA LEU A 74 -1.13 -17.46 7.91
C LEU A 74 -2.59 -17.03 8.09
N TYR A 75 -2.95 -15.85 7.60
CA TYR A 75 -4.34 -15.38 7.63
C TYR A 75 -5.30 -16.28 6.84
N HIS A 76 -4.89 -16.81 5.68
CA HIS A 76 -5.70 -17.79 4.96
C HIS A 76 -6.02 -18.99 5.84
N LEU A 77 -4.99 -19.59 6.47
CA LEU A 77 -5.10 -20.76 7.33
C LEU A 77 -6.07 -20.53 8.51
N THR A 78 -5.93 -19.40 9.22
CA THR A 78 -6.83 -19.07 10.35
C THR A 78 -8.28 -18.91 9.91
N MET A 79 -8.52 -18.48 8.68
CA MET A 79 -9.85 -18.24 8.13
C MET A 79 -10.49 -19.46 7.47
N ILE A 80 -9.77 -20.57 7.27
CA ILE A 80 -10.27 -21.76 6.55
C ILE A 80 -11.57 -22.27 7.19
N SER A 81 -11.59 -22.53 8.50
CA SER A 81 -12.75 -23.13 9.17
C SER A 81 -13.99 -22.24 9.04
N LYS A 82 -13.84 -20.93 9.30
CA LYS A 82 -14.92 -19.95 9.17
C LYS A 82 -15.46 -19.85 7.75
N ARG A 83 -14.56 -19.88 6.75
CA ARG A 83 -14.95 -19.80 5.33
C ARG A 83 -15.59 -21.09 4.84
N ALA A 84 -15.12 -22.25 5.28
CA ALA A 84 -15.70 -23.55 4.97
C ALA A 84 -17.15 -23.62 5.47
N GLU A 85 -17.40 -23.17 6.71
CA GLU A 85 -18.75 -23.13 7.27
C GLU A 85 -19.68 -22.22 6.46
N ALA A 86 -19.22 -21.00 6.14
CA ALA A 86 -19.99 -20.05 5.36
C ALA A 86 -20.30 -20.58 3.93
N GLN A 87 -19.33 -21.25 3.29
CA GLN A 87 -19.52 -21.87 1.98
C GLN A 87 -20.50 -23.04 2.05
N TYR A 88 -20.37 -23.91 3.07
CA TYR A 88 -21.25 -25.04 3.30
C TYR A 88 -22.69 -24.58 3.52
N ALA A 89 -22.92 -23.61 4.42
CA ALA A 89 -24.25 -23.07 4.69
C ALA A 89 -24.90 -22.48 3.43
N LYS A 90 -24.13 -21.69 2.66
CA LYS A 90 -24.59 -21.14 1.38
C LYS A 90 -24.92 -22.25 0.36
N HIS A 91 -24.11 -23.31 0.31
CA HIS A 91 -24.32 -24.44 -0.59
C HIS A 91 -25.56 -25.24 -0.21
N LYS A 92 -25.73 -25.62 1.06
CA LYS A 92 -26.90 -26.37 1.54
C LYS A 92 -28.21 -25.61 1.34
N ARG A 93 -28.21 -24.28 1.52
CA ARG A 93 -29.38 -23.46 1.21
C ARG A 93 -29.80 -23.53 -0.25
N LYS A 94 -28.84 -23.67 -1.17
CA LYS A 94 -29.11 -23.77 -2.62
C LYS A 94 -29.34 -25.21 -3.08
N ASN A 95 -28.71 -26.19 -2.42
CA ASN A 95 -28.71 -27.60 -2.79
C ASN A 95 -28.92 -28.48 -1.54
N PRO A 96 -30.16 -28.56 -1.00
CA PRO A 96 -30.43 -29.23 0.27
C PRO A 96 -30.03 -30.71 0.27
N THR A 97 -30.26 -31.40 -0.85
CA THR A 97 -30.03 -32.84 -1.06
C THR A 97 -28.56 -33.20 -1.31
N SER A 98 -27.67 -32.23 -1.47
CA SER A 98 -26.26 -32.51 -1.78
C SER A 98 -25.56 -33.26 -0.64
N SER A 99 -24.80 -34.31 -0.96
CA SER A 99 -24.01 -35.08 0.01
C SER A 99 -22.73 -34.37 0.47
N LYS A 100 -22.38 -33.22 -0.11
CA LYS A 100 -21.17 -32.47 0.27
C LYS A 100 -21.25 -32.05 1.74
N THR A 101 -20.23 -32.41 2.50
CA THR A 101 -20.06 -32.11 3.92
C THR A 101 -19.24 -30.84 4.12
N ARG A 102 -19.30 -30.26 5.34
CA ARG A 102 -18.39 -29.20 5.78
C ARG A 102 -16.91 -29.57 5.56
N GLY A 103 -16.56 -30.83 5.82
CA GLY A 103 -15.21 -31.37 5.62
C GLY A 103 -14.74 -31.27 4.17
N ASN A 104 -15.63 -31.48 3.20
CA ASN A 104 -15.28 -31.31 1.78
C ASN A 104 -14.91 -29.86 1.45
N PHE A 105 -15.66 -28.87 1.97
CA PHE A 105 -15.33 -27.44 1.76
C PHE A 105 -14.03 -27.04 2.47
N LYS A 106 -13.81 -27.57 3.67
CA LYS A 106 -12.55 -27.34 4.41
C LYS A 106 -11.35 -27.90 3.66
N ALA A 107 -11.43 -29.15 3.20
CA ALA A 107 -10.38 -29.81 2.42
C ALA A 107 -10.07 -29.04 1.13
N ALA A 108 -11.10 -28.59 0.40
CA ALA A 108 -10.91 -27.78 -0.80
C ALA A 108 -10.16 -26.47 -0.54
N LEU A 109 -10.41 -25.81 0.59
CA LEU A 109 -9.70 -24.58 0.98
C LEU A 109 -8.26 -24.84 1.47
N GLN A 110 -7.98 -26.02 2.04
CA GLN A 110 -6.65 -26.44 2.48
C GLN A 110 -5.75 -26.84 1.29
N GLN A 111 -6.33 -27.34 0.21
CA GLN A 111 -5.62 -27.72 -1.01
C GLN A 111 -5.25 -26.51 -1.90
N LEU A 112 -5.68 -25.29 -1.55
CA LEU A 112 -5.30 -24.11 -2.30
C LEU A 112 -3.79 -23.87 -2.17
N PRO A 113 -3.08 -23.60 -3.28
CA PRO A 113 -1.64 -23.40 -3.24
C PRO A 113 -1.29 -22.16 -2.40
N PRO A 114 -0.16 -22.19 -1.67
CA PRO A 114 0.30 -21.04 -0.89
C PRO A 114 0.56 -19.84 -1.80
N ILE A 115 0.35 -18.64 -1.29
CA ILE A 115 0.66 -17.38 -1.96
C ILE A 115 2.16 -17.18 -1.92
N HIS A 116 2.79 -16.95 -3.08
CA HIS A 116 4.20 -16.62 -3.17
C HIS A 116 4.43 -15.11 -3.38
N ALA A 117 5.59 -14.60 -2.94
CA ALA A 117 5.97 -13.20 -3.11
C ALA A 117 5.90 -12.71 -4.57
N VAL A 118 6.29 -13.56 -5.53
CA VAL A 118 6.20 -13.25 -6.97
C VAL A 118 4.76 -13.06 -7.44
N GLU A 119 3.78 -13.75 -6.84
CA GLU A 119 2.38 -13.58 -7.17
C GLU A 119 1.82 -12.27 -6.62
N LEU A 120 2.28 -11.84 -5.44
CA LEU A 120 1.96 -10.52 -4.91
C LEU A 120 2.49 -9.41 -5.83
N LEU A 121 3.74 -9.54 -6.29
CA LEU A 121 4.33 -8.62 -7.26
C LEU A 121 3.53 -8.59 -8.57
N ARG A 122 3.14 -9.74 -9.12
CA ARG A 122 2.27 -9.82 -10.31
C ARG A 122 0.92 -9.16 -10.08
N MET A 123 0.29 -9.43 -8.93
CA MET A 123 -1.00 -8.84 -8.56
C MET A 123 -0.91 -7.30 -8.50
N VAL A 124 0.14 -6.76 -7.88
CA VAL A 124 0.42 -5.31 -7.84
C VAL A 124 0.70 -4.77 -9.24
N GLY A 125 1.47 -5.48 -10.06
CA GLY A 125 1.70 -5.13 -11.46
C GLY A 125 0.40 -5.01 -12.26
N LEU A 126 -0.57 -5.92 -12.06
CA LEU A 126 -1.90 -5.84 -12.69
C LEU A 126 -2.70 -4.63 -12.19
N LEU A 127 -2.62 -4.29 -10.91
CA LEU A 127 -3.26 -3.08 -10.37
C LEU A 127 -2.63 -1.80 -10.93
N LEU A 128 -1.30 -1.76 -11.07
CA LEU A 128 -0.57 -0.65 -11.69
C LEU A 128 -0.91 -0.50 -13.18
N ALA A 129 -0.98 -1.61 -13.93
CA ALA A 129 -1.39 -1.60 -15.33
C ALA A 129 -2.78 -0.99 -15.49
N ARG A 130 -3.72 -1.34 -14.60
CA ARG A 130 -5.05 -0.73 -14.57
C ARG A 130 -5.03 0.74 -14.17
N ALA A 131 -4.16 1.15 -13.26
CA ALA A 131 -4.06 2.55 -12.84
C ALA A 131 -3.53 3.45 -13.97
N ILE A 132 -2.59 2.94 -14.78
CA ILE A 132 -1.99 3.66 -15.92
C ILE A 132 -2.96 3.73 -17.10
N ALA A 133 -3.65 2.63 -17.40
CA ALA A 133 -4.68 2.55 -18.43
C ALA A 133 -6.05 2.31 -17.77
N PRO A 134 -6.66 3.37 -17.20
CA PRO A 134 -7.90 3.24 -16.47
C PRO A 134 -9.01 2.72 -17.38
N ASN A 135 -9.58 1.59 -16.97
CA ASN A 135 -10.82 1.08 -17.51
C ASN A 135 -11.92 1.27 -16.45
N GLU A 136 -12.96 2.04 -16.82
CA GLU A 136 -14.12 2.34 -15.96
C GLU A 136 -14.99 1.10 -15.68
N GLU A 137 -14.76 0.01 -16.41
CA GLU A 137 -15.45 -1.26 -16.24
C GLU A 137 -15.09 -1.98 -14.93
N LYS A 138 -15.82 -3.07 -14.66
CA LYS A 138 -15.54 -3.93 -13.51
C LYS A 138 -14.13 -4.52 -13.61
N LEU A 139 -13.44 -4.63 -12.48
CA LEU A 139 -12.08 -5.23 -12.41
C LEU A 139 -12.04 -6.62 -13.06
N SER A 140 -13.10 -7.41 -12.91
CA SER A 140 -13.20 -8.75 -13.49
C SER A 140 -13.19 -8.76 -15.03
N HIS A 141 -13.51 -7.65 -15.70
CA HIS A 141 -13.55 -7.59 -17.17
C HIS A 141 -12.16 -7.70 -17.80
N HIS A 142 -11.09 -7.40 -17.06
CA HIS A 142 -9.72 -7.65 -17.52
C HIS A 142 -9.39 -9.14 -17.74
N TRP A 143 -10.27 -10.06 -17.34
CA TRP A 143 -10.19 -11.50 -17.60
C TRP A 143 -11.23 -12.02 -18.60
N GLN A 144 -11.98 -11.14 -19.27
CA GLN A 144 -12.85 -11.54 -20.37
C GLN A 144 -12.01 -12.06 -21.55
N THR A 145 -12.43 -13.17 -22.13
CA THR A 145 -11.69 -13.85 -23.22
C THR A 145 -12.20 -13.48 -24.61
N PHE A 146 -13.28 -12.69 -24.69
CA PHE A 146 -13.92 -12.26 -25.92
C PHE A 146 -14.00 -10.73 -25.97
N ASP A 147 -14.07 -10.20 -27.18
CA ASP A 147 -14.31 -8.78 -27.41
C ASP A 147 -15.80 -8.47 -27.18
N GLN A 148 -16.11 -7.36 -26.52
CA GLN A 148 -17.49 -6.91 -26.28
C GLN A 148 -17.69 -5.53 -26.92
N GLY A 149 -18.24 -5.51 -28.14
CA GLY A 149 -18.36 -4.28 -28.93
C GLY A 149 -16.98 -3.72 -29.28
N GLY A 150 -16.73 -2.46 -28.92
CA GLY A 150 -15.41 -1.81 -29.10
C GLY A 150 -14.37 -2.14 -28.01
N ILE A 151 -14.72 -2.96 -27.02
CA ILE A 151 -13.82 -3.33 -25.91
C ILE A 151 -13.09 -4.61 -26.28
N SER A 152 -11.76 -4.55 -26.34
CA SER A 152 -10.92 -5.72 -26.60
C SER A 152 -10.89 -6.68 -25.40
N ARG A 153 -10.70 -7.97 -25.68
CA ARG A 153 -10.48 -9.03 -24.70
C ARG A 153 -9.40 -8.64 -23.69
N GLY A 154 -9.59 -9.06 -22.45
CA GLY A 154 -8.68 -8.79 -21.35
C GLY A 154 -7.36 -9.56 -21.46
N SER A 155 -6.27 -8.91 -21.06
CA SER A 155 -4.92 -9.50 -21.08
C SER A 155 -4.48 -10.11 -19.74
N PHE A 156 -5.22 -9.87 -18.64
CA PHE A 156 -4.74 -10.23 -17.31
C PHE A 156 -4.64 -11.75 -17.12
N GLY A 157 -5.47 -12.52 -17.83
CA GLY A 157 -5.44 -13.98 -17.83
C GLY A 157 -4.11 -14.58 -18.27
N GLN A 158 -3.28 -13.84 -19.01
CA GLN A 158 -1.94 -14.27 -19.43
C GLN A 158 -0.93 -14.29 -18.26
N TYR A 159 -1.19 -13.51 -17.20
CA TYR A 159 -0.27 -13.32 -16.07
C TYR A 159 -0.76 -14.00 -14.79
N MET A 160 -2.08 -14.01 -14.56
CA MET A 160 -2.70 -14.61 -13.38
C MET A 160 -4.17 -14.91 -13.67
N THR A 161 -4.68 -16.06 -13.19
CA THR A 161 -6.11 -16.34 -13.33
C THR A 161 -6.95 -15.42 -12.45
N ARG A 162 -8.19 -15.13 -12.88
CA ARG A 162 -9.12 -14.27 -12.14
C ARG A 162 -9.32 -14.76 -10.70
N ASP A 163 -9.54 -16.07 -10.55
CA ASP A 163 -9.85 -16.67 -9.25
C ASP A 163 -8.61 -16.65 -8.33
N ARG A 164 -7.39 -16.82 -8.89
CA ARG A 164 -6.15 -16.66 -8.11
C ARG A 164 -5.94 -15.22 -7.67
N PHE A 165 -6.19 -14.24 -8.54
CA PHE A 165 -6.11 -12.83 -8.20
C PHE A 165 -7.05 -12.48 -7.02
N PHE A 166 -8.32 -12.88 -7.08
CA PHE A 166 -9.26 -12.61 -5.99
C PHE A 166 -8.98 -13.43 -4.73
N HIS A 167 -8.40 -14.63 -4.87
CA HIS A 167 -7.90 -15.38 -3.71
C HIS A 167 -6.79 -14.62 -2.98
N ILE A 168 -5.81 -14.08 -3.73
CA ILE A 168 -4.72 -13.27 -3.16
C ILE A 168 -5.28 -11.99 -2.54
N MET A 169 -6.08 -11.21 -3.28
CA MET A 169 -6.68 -9.96 -2.78
C MET A 169 -7.49 -10.16 -1.50
N ARG A 170 -8.21 -11.29 -1.36
CA ARG A 170 -9.00 -11.60 -0.17
C ARG A 170 -8.14 -11.96 1.04
N ASN A 171 -6.94 -12.48 0.82
CA ASN A 171 -6.04 -12.97 1.86
C ASN A 171 -4.88 -12.02 2.16
N LEU A 172 -4.70 -10.97 1.38
CA LEU A 172 -3.63 -9.99 1.54
C LEU A 172 -3.59 -9.46 2.98
N HIS A 173 -2.49 -9.75 3.69
CA HIS A 173 -2.20 -9.30 5.05
C HIS A 173 -0.73 -8.87 5.13
N PHE A 174 -0.47 -7.80 5.87
CA PHE A 174 0.87 -7.19 5.96
C PHE A 174 1.52 -7.35 7.34
N SER A 175 0.76 -7.74 8.37
CA SER A 175 1.20 -7.80 9.76
C SER A 175 0.46 -8.90 10.52
N ASP A 176 1.09 -9.42 11.56
CA ASP A 176 0.51 -10.45 12.43
C ASP A 176 -0.70 -9.90 13.20
N ASN A 177 -1.83 -10.62 13.09
CA ASN A 177 -3.07 -10.30 13.79
C ASN A 177 -3.09 -10.75 15.26
N ASN A 178 -2.06 -11.45 15.74
CA ASN A 178 -1.96 -11.88 17.15
C ASN A 178 -1.02 -10.99 17.97
N ASP A 179 -0.35 -10.02 17.34
CA ASP A 179 0.55 -9.11 18.04
C ASP A 179 -0.24 -8.10 18.88
N ASP A 180 0.16 -7.92 20.14
CA ASP A 180 -0.48 -7.00 21.09
C ASP A 180 -0.42 -5.53 20.64
N ARG A 181 0.55 -5.18 19.78
CA ARG A 181 0.64 -3.84 19.19
C ARG A 181 -0.59 -3.46 18.39
N GLN A 182 -1.43 -4.41 17.96
CA GLN A 182 -2.69 -4.10 17.29
C GLN A 182 -3.68 -3.29 18.16
N PHE A 183 -3.52 -3.36 19.49
CA PHE A 183 -4.38 -2.64 20.44
C PHE A 183 -3.91 -1.21 20.68
N THR A 184 -2.60 -0.96 20.54
CA THR A 184 -1.98 0.35 20.79
C THR A 184 -1.75 1.13 19.50
N ASP A 185 -1.28 0.47 18.44
CA ASP A 185 -1.03 1.06 17.14
C ASP A 185 -2.26 0.99 16.23
N ARG A 186 -2.92 2.14 16.02
CA ARG A 186 -4.11 2.26 15.17
C ARG A 186 -3.88 1.87 13.71
N ILE A 187 -2.64 1.91 13.23
CA ILE A 187 -2.28 1.53 11.85
C ILE A 187 -1.45 0.24 11.78
N TRP A 188 -1.46 -0.57 12.84
CA TRP A 188 -0.70 -1.83 12.94
C TRP A 188 -0.77 -2.68 11.66
N LYS A 189 -1.96 -2.82 11.07
CA LYS A 189 -2.21 -3.61 9.87
C LYS A 189 -1.41 -3.22 8.62
N ILE A 190 -0.84 -2.02 8.58
CA ILE A 190 -0.01 -1.54 7.46
C ILE A 190 1.39 -1.11 7.93
N ARG A 191 1.71 -1.30 9.22
CA ARG A 191 2.93 -0.81 9.85
C ARG A 191 4.17 -1.27 9.12
N THR A 192 4.22 -2.56 8.75
CA THR A 192 5.32 -3.17 8.00
C THR A 192 5.62 -2.42 6.69
N ILE A 193 4.58 -2.01 5.96
CA ILE A 193 4.72 -1.25 4.71
C ILE A 193 5.25 0.16 4.99
N VAL A 194 4.63 0.84 5.97
CA VAL A 194 4.98 2.22 6.34
C VAL A 194 6.45 2.31 6.77
N ASP A 195 6.87 1.43 7.68
CA ASP A 195 8.24 1.45 8.21
C ASP A 195 9.27 1.12 7.12
N THR A 196 8.94 0.18 6.23
CA THR A 196 9.80 -0.16 5.09
C THR A 196 9.96 1.03 4.15
N LEU A 197 8.85 1.67 3.75
CA LEU A 197 8.88 2.82 2.85
C LEU A 197 9.58 4.02 3.48
N GLN A 198 9.34 4.33 4.76
CA GLN A 198 10.05 5.40 5.45
C GLN A 198 11.56 5.16 5.48
N LYS A 199 11.98 3.91 5.74
CA LYS A 199 13.39 3.52 5.73
C LYS A 199 14.00 3.63 4.33
N THR A 200 13.33 3.11 3.31
CA THR A 200 13.87 3.09 1.95
C THR A 200 13.83 4.45 1.27
N PHE A 201 12.82 5.30 1.53
CA PHE A 201 12.80 6.68 1.06
C PHE A 201 13.95 7.50 1.66
N LYS A 202 14.17 7.43 2.98
CA LYS A 202 15.31 8.09 3.64
C LYS A 202 16.65 7.62 3.10
N LYS A 203 16.78 6.31 2.81
CA LYS A 203 17.99 5.74 2.22
C LYS A 203 18.15 6.14 0.75
N GLY A 204 17.05 6.33 0.05
CA GLY A 204 17.02 6.41 -1.40
C GLY A 204 17.26 7.79 -1.97
N PHE A 205 16.87 8.83 -1.23
CA PHE A 205 16.84 10.19 -1.74
C PHE A 205 17.46 11.17 -0.75
N VAL A 206 18.32 12.05 -1.27
CA VAL A 206 18.93 13.14 -0.52
C VAL A 206 18.05 14.38 -0.72
N PRO A 207 17.43 14.93 0.35
CA PRO A 207 16.45 16.01 0.22
C PRO A 207 17.09 17.32 -0.30
N PRO A 208 16.31 18.12 -1.05
CA PRO A 208 16.70 19.47 -1.46
C PRO A 208 16.71 20.44 -0.26
N PRO A 209 17.34 21.62 -0.42
CA PRO A 209 17.35 22.65 0.62
C PRO A 209 15.97 23.24 0.93
N ARG A 210 15.05 23.22 -0.03
CA ARG A 210 13.69 23.75 0.11
C ARG A 210 12.70 22.58 0.09
N LEU A 211 11.96 22.40 1.17
CA LEU A 211 10.93 21.35 1.33
C LEU A 211 9.56 22.01 1.55
N SER A 212 8.53 21.43 0.95
CA SER A 212 7.14 21.76 1.26
C SER A 212 6.52 20.63 2.08
N PHE A 213 5.80 21.00 3.13
CA PHE A 213 5.00 20.09 3.94
C PHE A 213 3.53 20.43 3.71
N ASP A 214 2.74 19.43 3.36
CA ASP A 214 1.29 19.57 3.18
C ASP A 214 0.59 18.27 3.59
N GLU A 215 -0.69 18.38 3.89
CA GLU A 215 -1.52 17.29 4.34
C GLU A 215 -2.13 16.53 3.16
N GLY A 216 -1.80 15.24 3.07
CA GLY A 216 -2.39 14.30 2.12
C GLY A 216 -3.65 13.62 2.67
N MET A 217 -4.51 13.15 1.76
CA MET A 217 -5.75 12.47 2.13
C MET A 217 -5.89 11.18 1.31
N LEU A 218 -5.74 10.00 1.94
CA LEU A 218 -6.05 8.70 1.35
C LEU A 218 -7.55 8.36 1.44
N PRO A 219 -8.32 8.45 0.35
CA PRO A 219 -9.77 8.32 0.39
C PRO A 219 -10.21 6.95 0.90
N SER A 220 -11.13 6.95 1.87
CA SER A 220 -11.72 5.72 2.41
C SER A 220 -13.07 5.99 3.06
N PHE A 221 -14.12 5.36 2.51
CA PHE A 221 -15.47 5.39 3.09
C PHE A 221 -15.71 4.28 4.11
N SER A 222 -14.76 3.35 4.28
CA SER A 222 -14.93 2.19 5.15
C SER A 222 -15.09 2.60 6.61
N LYS A 223 -16.17 2.13 7.24
CA LYS A 223 -16.38 2.29 8.70
C LYS A 223 -15.38 1.51 9.56
N TYR A 224 -14.68 0.55 8.96
CA TYR A 224 -13.67 -0.26 9.65
C TYR A 224 -12.28 0.40 9.69
N ASN A 225 -12.11 1.53 9.00
CA ASN A 225 -10.88 2.29 9.06
C ASN A 225 -10.84 3.14 10.35
N LYS A 226 -10.01 2.73 11.32
CA LYS A 226 -9.87 3.40 12.63
C LYS A 226 -9.24 4.80 12.54
N THR A 227 -8.57 5.14 11.44
CA THR A 227 -7.94 6.45 11.22
C THR A 227 -8.76 7.35 10.28
N ARG A 228 -10.00 6.94 9.97
CA ARG A 228 -10.89 7.72 9.10
C ARG A 228 -11.30 9.03 9.79
N ILE A 229 -11.03 10.14 9.12
CA ILE A 229 -11.49 11.47 9.49
C ILE A 229 -12.30 12.10 8.36
N TYR A 230 -13.06 13.15 8.71
CA TYR A 230 -13.77 13.99 7.76
C TYR A 230 -13.07 15.34 7.60
N LEU A 231 -12.76 15.75 6.38
CA LEU A 231 -12.15 17.03 6.05
C LEU A 231 -13.03 17.77 5.03
N LYS A 232 -13.76 18.80 5.48
CA LYS A 232 -14.73 19.54 4.65
C LYS A 232 -14.10 20.18 3.41
N GLY A 233 -12.85 20.66 3.53
CA GLY A 233 -12.14 21.41 2.49
C GLY A 233 -11.40 20.57 1.45
N LYS A 234 -11.36 19.23 1.58
CA LYS A 234 -10.68 18.36 0.60
C LYS A 234 -11.68 17.78 -0.42
N PRO A 235 -11.28 17.53 -1.69
CA PRO A 235 -12.15 16.91 -2.70
C PRO A 235 -12.70 15.55 -2.25
N HIS A 236 -11.84 14.73 -1.66
CA HIS A 236 -12.24 13.50 -0.97
C HIS A 236 -12.34 13.76 0.53
N LYS A 237 -13.57 13.96 1.00
CA LYS A 237 -13.83 14.42 2.36
C LYS A 237 -13.64 13.34 3.44
N TRP A 238 -13.59 12.06 3.09
CA TRP A 238 -13.51 10.95 4.04
C TRP A 238 -12.28 10.06 3.79
N GLY A 239 -11.51 9.79 4.83
CA GLY A 239 -10.48 8.74 4.83
C GLY A 239 -9.33 9.02 5.80
N THR A 240 -8.14 8.46 5.55
CA THR A 240 -6.96 8.64 6.41
C THR A 240 -6.12 9.83 5.99
N LYS A 241 -6.00 10.82 6.89
CA LYS A 241 -5.10 11.96 6.73
C LYS A 241 -3.63 11.55 6.92
N MET A 242 -2.76 12.09 6.10
CA MET A 242 -1.31 11.89 6.13
C MET A 242 -0.59 13.23 6.20
N PHE A 243 0.61 13.20 6.77
CA PHE A 243 1.57 14.31 6.86
C PHE A 243 2.91 13.86 6.31
#